data_AF-A0A937FA06-F1
#
_entry.id   AF-A0A937FA06-F1
#
_cell.length_a   1.000
_cell.length_b   1.000
_cell.length_c   1.000
_cell.angle_alpha   90.00
_cell.angle_beta   90.00
_cell.angle_gamma   90.00
#
_symmetry.space_group_name_H-M   'P 1'
#
loop_
_entity.id
_entity.type
_entity.pdbx_description
1 polymer ?
#
loop_
_entity_poly.entity_id
_entity_poly.type
_entity_poly.pdbx_seq_one_letter_code
_entity_poly.pdbx_strand_id
1 'polypeptide(L)'
;MADQSYPVQVCLKLLEELAIKHGYKFTGGGLHKLVIDGKIENVKEKYLKNTFYECRNAQKLDPQATKSFRIENIDAIAKSAGYDDMKDFLSKHNLYASSDPFEVKLSNKLLTDFNPKESSEWLDKYMLGARFLPALLGLIPLVIWIYFSALKDTQETPTLYVIGLFICVALAWGLSAWLATLGKKWEKKIFFAEGQKGFPTAYMMLYGATSKYSEDQKIKYRDKLIRYFDIEMPTKLEEQENEALAVQKLNQASYQLKNVVKSVVIRSALIRYGFLRNLIPSAWLAIILSLPALAYAWWHADILLLSILSIYAFAAACYCMFYEDSVRKSSEAYGRYLIDEFMSR
;
A
#
# COMPACT_ATOMS: atom_id res chain seq x y z
N MET A 1 33.06 26.10 4.83
CA MET A 1 32.30 25.32 5.84
C MET A 1 31.38 24.40 5.08
N ALA A 2 31.41 23.10 5.36
CA ALA A 2 30.62 22.13 4.60
C ALA A 2 29.17 22.11 5.10
N ASP A 3 28.23 22.28 4.19
CA ASP A 3 26.81 22.05 4.44
C ASP A 3 26.49 20.58 4.13
N GLN A 4 25.69 19.96 4.99
CA GLN A 4 25.23 18.58 4.80
C GLN A 4 23.70 18.53 4.83
N SER A 5 23.13 17.80 3.87
CA SER A 5 21.69 17.65 3.74
C SER A 5 21.18 16.47 4.55
N TYR A 6 20.18 16.73 5.39
CA TYR A 6 19.49 15.70 6.18
C TYR A 6 17.99 15.75 5.90
N PRO A 7 17.27 14.61 5.99
CA PRO A 7 15.82 14.61 5.95
C PRO A 7 15.25 15.47 7.08
N VAL A 8 14.28 16.34 6.76
CA VAL A 8 13.70 17.26 7.76
C VAL A 8 13.09 16.55 8.96
N GLN A 9 12.66 15.30 8.79
CA GLN A 9 12.09 14.47 9.86
C GLN A 9 13.14 14.02 10.86
N VAL A 10 14.34 13.67 10.39
CA VAL A 10 15.48 13.33 11.24
C VAL A 10 15.84 14.55 12.10
N CYS A 11 15.86 15.74 11.48
CA CYS A 11 16.09 16.99 12.19
C CYS A 11 14.97 17.28 13.20
N LEU A 12 13.70 17.08 12.84
CA LEU A 12 12.58 17.27 13.75
C LEU A 12 12.64 16.32 14.95
N LYS A 13 13.04 15.06 14.74
CA LYS A 13 13.22 14.09 15.81
C LYS A 13 14.36 14.50 16.75
N LEU A 14 15.49 14.93 16.20
CA LEU A 14 16.59 15.47 16.99
C LEU A 14 16.15 16.67 17.86
N LEU A 15 15.39 17.59 17.27
CA LEU A 15 14.85 18.75 17.99
C LEU A 15 13.81 18.36 19.05
N GLU A 16 13.03 17.32 18.81
CA GLU A 16 12.06 16.79 19.78
C GLU A 16 12.78 16.21 20.99
N GLU A 17 13.80 15.37 20.78
CA GLU A 17 14.59 14.80 21.86
C GLU A 17 15.37 15.85 22.65
N LEU A 18 15.89 16.87 21.96
CA LEU A 18 16.49 18.03 22.60
C LEU A 18 15.49 18.72 23.54
N ALA A 19 14.25 18.95 23.07
CA ALA A 19 13.22 19.59 23.88
C ALA A 19 12.83 18.71 25.09
N ILE A 20 12.66 17.40 24.89
CA ILE A 20 12.32 16.43 25.95
C ILE A 20 13.42 16.40 27.03
N LYS A 21 14.69 16.29 26.62
CA LYS A 21 15.83 16.20 27.54
C LYS A 21 15.89 17.37 28.52
N HIS A 22 15.56 18.57 28.04
CA HIS A 22 15.61 19.79 28.85
C HIS A 22 14.26 20.18 29.46
N GLY A 23 13.21 19.38 29.26
CA GLY A 23 11.88 19.64 29.85
C GLY A 23 11.07 20.74 29.15
N TYR A 24 11.32 21.02 27.88
CA TYR A 24 10.62 22.06 27.11
C TYR A 24 9.59 21.45 26.16
N LYS A 25 8.56 22.24 25.82
CA LYS A 25 7.57 21.85 24.82
C LYS A 25 8.18 21.82 23.42
N PHE A 26 7.93 20.75 22.65
CA PHE A 26 8.35 20.62 21.26
C PHE A 26 7.58 21.58 20.33
N THR A 27 7.97 22.86 20.36
CA THR A 27 7.42 23.97 19.58
C THR A 27 8.55 24.95 19.28
N GLY A 28 8.41 25.77 18.23
CA GLY A 28 9.40 26.81 17.93
C GLY A 28 9.63 27.78 19.10
N GLY A 29 8.61 28.06 19.92
CA GLY A 29 8.73 28.86 21.14
C GLY A 29 9.49 28.16 22.27
N GLY A 30 9.24 26.86 22.48
CA GLY A 30 9.96 26.07 23.49
C GLY A 30 11.44 25.91 23.15
N LEU A 31 11.75 25.65 21.87
CA LEU A 31 13.13 25.55 21.39
C LEU A 31 13.90 26.88 21.44
N HIS A 32 13.21 28.00 21.28
CA HIS A 32 13.83 29.33 21.44
C HIS A 32 14.22 29.60 22.91
N LYS A 33 13.36 29.21 23.86
CA LYS A 33 13.65 29.35 25.29
C LYS A 33 14.89 28.58 25.72
N LEU A 34 15.15 27.40 25.14
CA LEU A 34 16.39 26.65 25.41
C LEU A 34 17.67 27.47 25.21
N VAL A 35 17.70 28.34 24.20
CA VAL A 35 18.89 29.16 23.92
C VAL A 35 18.94 30.35 24.87
N ILE A 36 17.80 30.98 25.16
CA ILE A 36 17.70 32.09 26.12
C ILE A 36 18.13 31.65 27.52
N ASP A 37 17.72 30.46 27.93
CA ASP A 37 18.00 29.88 29.24
C ASP A 37 19.41 29.23 29.31
N GLY A 38 20.25 29.44 28.30
CA GLY A 38 21.64 29.01 28.26
C GLY A 38 21.84 27.50 28.22
N LYS A 39 20.84 26.72 27.79
CA LYS A 39 20.91 25.24 27.75
C LYS A 39 21.65 24.71 26.52
N ILE A 40 21.91 25.57 25.54
CA ILE A 40 22.59 25.22 24.29
C ILE A 40 23.64 26.29 24.04
N GLU A 41 24.90 25.87 24.09
CA GLU A 41 26.03 26.72 23.76
C GLU A 41 26.31 26.64 22.25
N ASN A 42 26.86 27.72 21.67
CA ASN A 42 27.32 27.77 20.28
C ASN A 42 26.25 27.67 19.17
N VAL A 43 24.95 27.79 19.51
CA VAL A 43 23.87 27.91 18.52
C VAL A 43 23.22 29.29 18.63
N LYS A 44 23.08 30.00 17.50
CA LYS A 44 22.46 31.34 17.50
C LYS A 44 21.02 31.29 18.02
N GLU A 45 20.62 32.30 18.79
CA GLU A 45 19.32 32.41 19.50
C GLU A 45 18.07 32.07 18.67
N LYS A 46 18.06 32.49 17.39
CA LYS A 46 16.94 32.26 16.47
C LYS A 46 17.07 30.99 15.63
N TYR A 47 18.21 30.31 15.68
CA TYR A 47 18.51 29.21 14.77
C TYR A 47 17.59 28.01 14.98
N LEU A 48 17.37 27.58 16.24
CA LEU A 48 16.50 26.44 16.53
C LEU A 48 15.04 26.71 16.18
N LYS A 49 14.56 27.91 16.51
CA LYS A 49 13.21 28.36 16.17
C LYS A 49 13.01 28.34 14.65
N ASN A 50 13.93 28.94 13.91
CA ASN A 50 13.87 28.98 12.45
C ASN A 50 13.98 27.58 11.85
N THR A 51 14.93 26.77 12.32
CA THR A 51 15.10 25.38 11.88
C THR A 51 13.83 24.58 12.10
N PHE A 52 13.19 24.69 13.27
CA PHE A 52 11.92 24.02 13.54
C PHE A 52 10.84 24.42 12.55
N TYR A 53 10.62 25.72 12.33
CA TYR A 53 9.58 26.19 11.40
C TYR A 53 9.89 25.83 9.96
N GLU A 54 11.15 25.94 9.56
CA GLU A 54 11.59 25.57 8.23
C GLU A 54 11.44 24.07 7.99
N CYS A 55 11.83 23.21 8.94
CA CYS A 55 11.61 21.77 8.86
C CYS A 55 10.12 21.42 8.89
N ARG A 56 9.30 22.09 9.71
CA ARG A 56 7.84 21.86 9.76
C ARG A 56 7.14 22.30 8.47
N ASN A 57 7.51 23.44 7.92
CA ASN A 57 6.95 23.93 6.67
C ASN A 57 7.40 23.06 5.49
N ALA A 58 8.68 22.68 5.46
CA ALA A 58 9.21 21.74 4.49
C ALA A 58 8.49 20.38 4.60
N GLN A 59 8.33 19.82 5.80
CA GLN A 59 7.58 18.57 6.04
C GLN A 59 6.11 18.65 5.59
N LYS A 60 5.46 19.82 5.73
CA LYS A 60 4.08 20.04 5.27
C LYS A 60 3.96 20.06 3.76
N LEU A 61 4.95 20.64 3.07
CA LEU A 61 4.98 20.76 1.61
C LEU A 61 5.42 19.45 0.96
N ASP A 62 6.45 18.83 1.54
CA ASP A 62 7.06 17.59 1.11
C ASP A 62 7.54 16.83 2.35
N PRO A 63 6.87 15.73 2.74
CA PRO A 63 7.30 14.88 3.86
C PRO A 63 8.74 14.36 3.74
N GLN A 64 9.33 14.36 2.54
CA GLN A 64 10.68 13.88 2.23
C GLN A 64 11.68 15.01 1.98
N ALA A 65 11.27 16.26 2.23
CA ALA A 65 12.17 17.39 2.06
C ALA A 65 13.48 17.14 2.80
N THR A 66 14.59 17.33 2.10
CA THR A 66 15.89 17.42 2.74
C THR A 66 16.22 18.87 2.94
N LYS A 67 16.99 19.15 3.99
CA LYS A 67 17.44 20.49 4.27
C LYS A 67 18.92 20.46 4.60
N SER A 68 19.65 21.38 3.97
CA SER A 68 21.08 21.54 4.20
C SER A 68 21.29 22.32 5.49
N PHE A 69 22.15 21.80 6.35
CA PHE A 69 22.54 22.42 7.60
C PHE A 69 24.05 22.54 7.64
N ARG A 70 24.53 23.59 8.30
CA ARG A 70 25.94 23.68 8.68
C ARG A 70 26.22 22.56 9.68
N ILE A 71 27.25 21.76 9.39
CA ILE A 71 27.65 20.61 10.22
C ILE A 71 27.87 21.03 11.68
N GLU A 72 28.58 22.15 11.88
CA GLU A 72 28.85 22.72 13.21
C GLU A 72 27.57 22.96 14.03
N ASN A 73 26.51 23.44 13.39
CA ASN A 73 25.25 23.74 14.07
C ASN A 73 24.48 22.47 14.40
N ILE A 74 24.41 21.50 13.47
CA ILE A 74 23.63 20.27 13.70
C ILE A 74 24.32 19.38 14.73
N ASP A 75 25.65 19.34 14.75
CA ASP A 75 26.43 18.62 15.75
C ASP A 75 26.32 19.27 17.13
N ALA A 76 26.29 20.60 17.22
CA ALA A 76 26.03 21.30 18.49
C ALA A 76 24.64 20.98 19.06
N ILE A 77 23.63 20.84 18.20
CA ILE A 77 22.28 20.40 18.60
C ILE A 77 22.33 18.97 19.11
N ALA A 78 23.01 18.07 18.40
CA ALA A 78 23.17 16.67 18.80
C ALA A 78 23.88 16.52 20.15
N LYS A 79 24.98 17.26 20.36
CA LYS A 79 25.67 17.37 21.66
C LYS A 79 24.76 17.82 22.77
N SER A 80 23.99 18.87 22.53
CA SER A 80 23.03 19.38 23.51
C SER A 80 21.93 18.35 23.83
N ALA A 81 21.54 17.53 22.85
CA ALA A 81 20.62 16.42 23.00
C ALA A 81 21.24 15.16 23.65
N GLY A 82 22.56 15.11 23.85
CA GLY A 82 23.25 13.99 24.54
C GLY A 82 23.91 12.98 23.63
N TYR A 83 24.20 13.38 22.39
CA TYR A 83 24.91 12.60 21.38
C TYR A 83 26.30 13.18 21.15
N ASP A 84 27.28 12.38 20.73
CA ASP A 84 28.62 12.92 20.48
C ASP A 84 28.65 13.87 19.27
N ASP A 85 27.85 13.55 18.25
CA ASP A 85 27.61 14.35 17.06
C ASP A 85 26.32 13.88 16.35
N MET A 86 26.01 14.44 15.18
CA MET A 86 24.86 14.00 14.40
C MET A 86 24.98 12.53 13.94
N LYS A 87 26.20 12.00 13.77
CA LYS A 87 26.43 10.61 13.37
C LYS A 87 26.10 9.65 14.51
N ASP A 88 26.48 9.96 15.73
CA ASP A 88 26.12 9.20 16.93
C ASP A 88 24.59 9.17 17.13
N PHE A 89 23.91 10.30 16.93
CA PHE A 89 22.44 10.35 16.94
C PHE A 89 21.83 9.40 15.90
N LEU A 90 22.33 9.44 14.66
CA LEU A 90 21.86 8.58 13.58
C LEU A 90 22.14 7.10 13.90
N SER A 91 23.34 6.79 14.42
CA SER A 91 23.76 5.44 14.79
C SER A 91 22.88 4.84 15.89
N LYS A 92 22.70 5.56 17.01
CA LYS A 92 21.86 5.11 18.14
C LYS A 92 20.40 4.89 17.76
N HIS A 93 19.92 5.58 16.73
CA HIS A 93 18.57 5.40 16.21
C HIS A 93 18.44 4.34 15.12
N ASN A 94 19.54 3.65 14.77
CA ASN A 94 19.66 2.76 13.63
C ASN A 94 19.25 3.43 12.32
N LEU A 95 19.65 4.69 12.11
CA LEU A 95 19.40 5.49 10.90
C LEU A 95 20.65 5.52 9.99
N TYR A 96 21.68 4.76 10.34
CA TYR A 96 22.95 4.61 9.62
C TYR A 96 23.15 3.12 9.27
N ALA A 97 23.46 2.80 8.00
CA ALA A 97 23.65 1.42 7.54
C ALA A 97 24.95 1.18 6.74
N SER A 98 25.91 2.11 6.75
CA SER A 98 27.22 1.94 6.11
C SER A 98 28.35 2.40 7.04
N SER A 99 29.50 1.73 6.99
CA SER A 99 30.76 2.16 7.62
C SER A 99 31.43 3.32 6.87
N ASP A 100 30.90 3.70 5.70
CA ASP A 100 31.37 4.83 4.91
C ASP A 100 30.57 6.10 5.24
N PRO A 101 31.21 7.18 5.74
CA PRO A 101 30.54 8.42 6.10
C PRO A 101 29.83 9.15 4.96
N PHE A 102 30.04 8.73 3.70
CA PHE A 102 29.51 9.37 2.50
C PHE A 102 28.35 8.62 1.83
N GLU A 103 28.04 7.39 2.24
CA GLU A 103 26.89 6.63 1.75
C GLU A 103 25.79 6.54 2.81
N VAL A 104 24.86 7.50 2.78
CA VAL A 104 23.64 7.43 3.61
C VAL A 104 22.74 6.32 3.07
N LYS A 105 22.93 5.09 3.55
CA LYS A 105 21.94 4.01 3.43
C LYS A 105 20.86 4.25 4.49
N LEU A 106 19.69 4.72 4.05
CA LEU A 106 18.51 4.89 4.90
C LEU A 106 18.07 3.50 5.39
N SER A 107 18.01 3.28 6.71
CA SER A 107 17.62 1.97 7.23
C SER A 107 16.14 1.67 6.94
N ASN A 108 15.80 0.38 6.82
CA ASN A 108 14.41 -0.08 6.69
C ASN A 108 13.47 0.49 7.77
N LYS A 109 14.02 0.87 8.93
CA LYS A 109 13.29 1.50 10.04
C LYS A 109 12.74 2.87 9.67
N LEU A 110 13.48 3.68 8.90
CA LEU A 110 13.01 4.97 8.41
C LEU A 110 11.80 4.79 7.48
N LEU A 111 11.88 3.88 6.50
CA LEU A 111 10.75 3.55 5.62
C LEU A 111 9.51 3.09 6.38
N THR A 112 9.67 2.31 7.45
CA THR A 112 8.55 1.93 8.31
C THR A 112 8.04 3.07 9.18
N ASP A 113 8.90 3.98 9.62
CA ASP A 113 8.51 5.18 10.38
C ASP A 113 7.70 6.16 9.49
N PHE A 114 7.91 6.16 8.16
CA PHE A 114 7.07 6.87 7.18
C PHE A 114 5.71 6.19 6.94
N ASN A 115 5.51 4.95 7.37
CA ASN A 115 4.21 4.30 7.19
C ASN A 115 3.18 4.91 8.14
N PRO A 116 1.93 5.13 7.67
CA PRO A 116 0.86 5.50 8.57
C PRO A 116 0.74 4.41 9.64
N LYS A 117 0.47 4.81 10.89
CA LYS A 117 0.19 3.86 11.98
C LYS A 117 -0.82 2.83 11.46
N GLU A 118 -0.47 1.54 11.53
CA GLU A 118 -1.39 0.49 11.11
C GLU A 118 -2.70 0.66 11.88
N SER A 119 -3.80 0.76 11.15
CA SER A 119 -5.11 0.85 11.80
C SER A 119 -5.34 -0.45 12.57
N SER A 120 -5.42 -0.38 13.89
CA SER A 120 -5.79 -1.48 14.78
C SER A 120 -7.26 -1.90 14.63
N GLU A 121 -7.87 -1.65 13.46
CA GLU A 121 -9.26 -1.99 13.16
C GLU A 121 -9.39 -3.51 13.22
N TRP A 122 -10.09 -3.99 14.26
CA TRP A 122 -10.44 -5.40 14.46
C TRP A 122 -11.19 -6.00 13.26
N LEU A 123 -11.84 -5.15 12.46
CA LEU A 123 -12.35 -5.43 11.13
C LEU A 123 -11.50 -4.74 10.07
N ASP A 124 -10.52 -5.46 9.53
CA ASP A 124 -9.67 -4.95 8.47
C ASP A 124 -10.51 -4.61 7.23
N LYS A 125 -10.54 -3.33 6.83
CA LYS A 125 -11.15 -2.86 5.57
C LYS A 125 -10.74 -3.69 4.35
N TYR A 126 -9.54 -4.25 4.37
CA TYR A 126 -9.09 -5.15 3.33
C TYR A 126 -9.84 -6.48 3.33
N MET A 127 -10.05 -7.11 4.49
CA MET A 127 -10.87 -8.32 4.60
C MET A 127 -12.29 -8.08 4.09
N LEU A 128 -12.91 -6.97 4.51
CA LEU A 128 -14.27 -6.62 4.09
C LEU A 128 -14.36 -6.31 2.59
N GLY A 129 -13.56 -5.36 2.12
CA GLY A 129 -13.66 -4.85 0.75
C GLY A 129 -13.10 -5.81 -0.29
N ALA A 130 -11.93 -6.42 -0.02
CA ALA A 130 -11.26 -7.23 -1.03
C ALA A 130 -11.75 -8.68 -1.06
N ARG A 131 -12.28 -9.23 0.04
CA ARG A 131 -12.62 -10.67 0.15
C ARG A 131 -14.09 -10.94 0.43
N PHE A 132 -14.64 -10.32 1.48
CA PHE A 132 -16.02 -10.56 1.89
C PHE A 132 -17.03 -10.03 0.86
N LEU A 133 -16.86 -8.80 0.38
CA LEU A 133 -17.81 -8.19 -0.56
C LEU A 133 -17.95 -8.98 -1.88
N PRO A 134 -16.86 -9.43 -2.55
CA PRO A 134 -16.99 -10.32 -3.71
C PRO A 134 -17.76 -11.61 -3.39
N ALA A 135 -17.48 -12.23 -2.24
CA ALA A 135 -18.17 -13.47 -1.84
C ALA A 135 -19.67 -13.25 -1.62
N LEU A 136 -20.03 -12.12 -0.99
CA LEU A 136 -21.42 -11.72 -0.81
C LEU A 136 -22.12 -11.56 -2.17
N LEU A 137 -21.48 -10.88 -3.14
CA LEU A 137 -22.00 -10.76 -4.51
C LEU A 137 -22.15 -12.12 -5.19
N GLY A 138 -21.23 -13.05 -4.97
CA GLY A 138 -21.33 -14.41 -5.50
C GLY A 138 -22.57 -15.17 -5.00
N LEU A 139 -23.06 -14.87 -3.79
CA LEU A 139 -24.20 -15.55 -3.16
C LEU A 139 -25.56 -14.93 -3.47
N ILE A 140 -25.62 -13.72 -4.03
CA ILE A 140 -26.89 -13.01 -4.30
C ILE A 140 -27.94 -13.88 -5.04
N PRO A 141 -27.60 -14.67 -6.08
CA PRO A 141 -28.59 -15.51 -6.77
C PRO A 141 -29.29 -16.52 -5.85
N LEU A 142 -28.54 -17.11 -4.91
CA LEU A 142 -29.10 -18.04 -3.93
C LEU A 142 -30.05 -17.32 -2.97
N VAL A 143 -29.71 -16.11 -2.53
CA VAL A 143 -30.57 -15.31 -1.64
C VAL A 143 -31.88 -14.95 -2.35
N ILE A 144 -31.79 -14.50 -3.60
CA ILE A 144 -32.96 -14.19 -4.43
C ILE A 144 -33.83 -15.43 -4.59
N TRP A 145 -33.23 -16.58 -4.91
CA TRP A 145 -33.97 -17.82 -5.09
C TRP A 145 -34.68 -18.28 -3.81
N ILE A 146 -33.99 -18.30 -2.66
CA ILE A 146 -34.59 -18.64 -1.36
C ILE A 146 -35.75 -17.70 -1.04
N TYR A 147 -35.60 -16.40 -1.27
CA TYR A 147 -36.67 -15.44 -1.03
C TYR A 147 -37.93 -15.78 -1.86
N PHE A 148 -37.79 -15.97 -3.17
CA PHE A 148 -38.93 -16.24 -4.04
C PHE A 148 -39.56 -17.62 -3.84
N SER A 149 -38.76 -18.64 -3.53
CA SER A 149 -39.23 -20.02 -3.40
C SER A 149 -39.81 -20.37 -2.03
N ALA A 150 -39.36 -19.70 -0.96
CA ALA A 150 -39.72 -20.06 0.41
C ALA A 150 -40.32 -18.92 1.24
N LEU A 151 -40.05 -17.65 0.91
CA LEU A 151 -40.37 -16.51 1.79
C LEU A 151 -41.36 -15.50 1.18
N LYS A 152 -41.70 -15.61 -0.11
CA LYS A 152 -42.50 -14.61 -0.83
C LYS A 152 -43.97 -14.62 -0.41
N ASP A 153 -44.55 -15.81 -0.29
CA ASP A 153 -45.99 -16.01 -0.05
C ASP A 153 -46.31 -16.38 1.40
N THR A 154 -45.30 -16.48 2.25
CA THR A 154 -45.45 -16.79 3.66
C THR A 154 -45.68 -15.49 4.46
N GLN A 155 -46.63 -15.50 5.41
CA GLN A 155 -46.84 -14.40 6.37
C GLN A 155 -45.71 -14.39 7.42
N GLU A 156 -44.46 -14.36 6.98
CA GLU A 156 -43.34 -14.57 7.86
C GLU A 156 -43.13 -13.39 8.80
N THR A 157 -42.72 -13.74 10.01
CA THR A 157 -42.29 -12.74 10.98
C THR A 157 -40.95 -12.13 10.54
N PRO A 158 -40.69 -10.83 10.83
CA PRO A 158 -39.40 -10.16 10.58
C PRO A 158 -38.17 -10.97 11.03
N THR A 159 -38.33 -11.83 12.03
CA THR A 159 -37.32 -12.74 12.57
C THR A 159 -36.70 -13.65 11.52
N LEU A 160 -37.47 -14.20 10.57
CA LEU A 160 -36.91 -15.10 9.56
C LEU A 160 -36.04 -14.36 8.55
N TYR A 161 -36.38 -13.13 8.18
CA TYR A 161 -35.53 -12.31 7.33
C TYR A 161 -34.20 -11.98 8.03
N VAL A 162 -34.24 -11.70 9.33
CA VAL A 162 -33.03 -11.46 10.14
C VAL A 162 -32.16 -12.72 10.20
N ILE A 163 -32.74 -13.89 10.49
CA ILE A 163 -32.02 -15.17 10.50
C ILE A 163 -31.42 -15.45 9.12
N GLY A 164 -32.18 -15.26 8.05
CA GLY A 164 -31.72 -15.43 6.67
C GLY A 164 -30.54 -14.53 6.34
N LEU A 165 -30.60 -13.25 6.73
CA LEU A 165 -29.48 -12.31 6.57
C LEU A 165 -28.23 -12.77 7.33
N PHE A 166 -28.38 -13.22 8.58
CA PHE A 166 -27.26 -13.75 9.36
C PHE A 166 -26.62 -14.97 8.69
N ILE A 167 -27.42 -15.91 8.20
CA ILE A 167 -26.94 -17.09 7.47
C ILE A 167 -26.19 -16.64 6.20
N CYS A 168 -26.74 -15.70 5.43
CA CYS A 168 -26.09 -15.18 4.22
C CYS A 168 -24.74 -14.55 4.53
N VAL A 169 -24.66 -13.72 5.58
CA VAL A 169 -23.40 -13.10 6.02
C VAL A 169 -22.40 -14.16 6.49
N ALA A 170 -22.84 -15.15 7.27
CA ALA A 170 -21.98 -16.24 7.74
C ALA A 170 -21.43 -17.10 6.58
N LEU A 171 -22.28 -17.44 5.61
CA LEU A 171 -21.87 -18.16 4.40
C LEU A 171 -20.90 -17.33 3.55
N ALA A 172 -21.18 -16.04 3.33
CA ALA A 172 -20.29 -15.14 2.60
C ALA A 172 -18.93 -15.04 3.29
N TRP A 173 -18.92 -14.94 4.63
CA TRP A 173 -17.69 -14.92 5.42
C TRP A 173 -16.88 -16.21 5.27
N GLY A 174 -17.53 -17.37 5.43
CA GLY A 174 -16.88 -18.67 5.26
C GLY A 174 -16.31 -18.90 3.85
N LEU A 175 -17.04 -18.49 2.82
CA LEU A 175 -16.60 -18.61 1.42
C LEU A 175 -15.55 -17.58 1.01
N SER A 176 -15.45 -16.45 1.71
CA SER A 176 -14.56 -15.36 1.33
C SER A 176 -13.08 -15.78 1.23
N ALA A 177 -12.61 -16.63 2.15
CA ALA A 177 -11.23 -17.13 2.13
C ALA A 177 -10.98 -18.09 0.97
N TRP A 178 -11.95 -18.95 0.68
CA TRP A 178 -11.87 -19.91 -0.42
C TRP A 178 -11.89 -19.21 -1.78
N LEU A 179 -12.83 -18.29 -1.99
CA LEU A 179 -12.92 -17.47 -3.21
C LEU A 179 -11.67 -16.58 -3.39
N ALA A 180 -11.12 -16.02 -2.31
CA ALA A 180 -9.85 -15.29 -2.38
C ALA A 180 -8.67 -16.17 -2.82
N THR A 181 -8.66 -17.45 -2.41
CA THR A 181 -7.64 -18.42 -2.84
C THR A 181 -7.78 -18.76 -4.32
N LEU A 182 -9.01 -18.92 -4.81
CA LEU A 182 -9.27 -19.06 -6.25
C LEU A 182 -8.89 -17.80 -7.02
N GLY A 183 -9.16 -16.61 -6.47
CA GLY A 183 -8.71 -15.34 -7.05
C GLY A 183 -7.20 -15.28 -7.25
N LYS A 184 -6.40 -15.80 -6.30
CA LYS A 184 -4.94 -15.93 -6.47
C LYS A 184 -4.54 -16.87 -7.61
N LYS A 185 -5.31 -17.94 -7.88
CA LYS A 185 -5.06 -18.81 -9.04
C LYS A 185 -5.30 -18.04 -10.35
N TRP A 186 -6.34 -17.23 -10.41
CA TRP A 186 -6.60 -16.34 -11.55
C TRP A 186 -5.52 -15.28 -11.72
N GLU A 187 -5.02 -14.67 -10.65
CA GLU A 187 -3.87 -13.76 -10.70
C GLU A 187 -2.63 -14.43 -11.30
N LYS A 188 -2.32 -15.68 -10.90
CA LYS A 188 -1.23 -16.45 -11.51
C LYS A 188 -1.44 -16.62 -13.01
N LYS A 189 -2.66 -16.92 -13.45
CA LYS A 189 -2.99 -17.03 -14.88
C LYS A 189 -2.84 -15.71 -15.62
N ILE A 190 -3.28 -14.59 -15.04
CA ILE A 190 -3.27 -13.27 -15.70
C ILE A 190 -1.84 -12.72 -15.82
N PHE A 191 -1.03 -12.81 -14.76
CA PHE A 191 0.26 -12.12 -14.69
C PHE A 191 1.49 -13.02 -14.82
N PHE A 192 1.35 -14.32 -14.57
CA PHE A 192 2.47 -15.26 -14.49
C PHE A 192 2.30 -16.48 -15.41
N ALA A 193 1.33 -16.46 -16.34
CA ALA A 193 1.28 -17.42 -17.42
C ALA A 193 2.43 -17.20 -18.41
N GLU A 194 2.68 -18.20 -19.26
CA GLU A 194 3.70 -18.14 -20.30
C GLU A 194 3.51 -16.89 -21.19
N GLY A 195 4.61 -16.19 -21.48
CA GLY A 195 4.60 -14.93 -22.24
C GLY A 195 4.21 -13.68 -21.43
N GLN A 196 3.85 -13.79 -20.15
CA GLN A 196 3.53 -12.64 -19.30
C GLN A 196 4.77 -12.14 -18.53
N LYS A 197 4.90 -10.81 -18.41
CA LYS A 197 6.05 -10.14 -17.77
C LYS A 197 5.90 -9.95 -16.24
N GLY A 198 5.03 -10.73 -15.60
CA GLY A 198 4.80 -10.66 -14.16
C GLY A 198 3.88 -9.53 -13.72
N PHE A 199 4.03 -9.12 -12.46
CA PHE A 199 3.19 -8.08 -11.86
C PHE A 199 3.57 -6.67 -12.39
N PRO A 200 2.64 -5.69 -12.42
CA PRO A 200 2.92 -4.33 -12.92
C PRO A 200 4.15 -3.63 -12.36
N THR A 201 4.47 -3.87 -11.09
CA THR A 201 5.65 -3.30 -10.45
C THR A 201 6.96 -3.77 -11.09
N ALA A 202 6.96 -4.92 -11.75
CA ALA A 202 8.09 -5.42 -12.51
C ALA A 202 8.07 -4.92 -13.95
N TYR A 203 7.02 -5.22 -14.72
CA TYR A 203 7.05 -4.90 -16.16
C TYR A 203 7.07 -3.40 -16.46
N MET A 204 6.51 -2.54 -15.59
CA MET A 204 6.57 -1.08 -15.79
C MET A 204 8.00 -0.52 -15.66
N MET A 205 8.89 -1.26 -15.00
CA MET A 205 10.26 -0.85 -14.67
C MET A 205 11.32 -1.54 -15.53
N LEU A 206 10.92 -2.35 -16.52
CA LEU A 206 11.80 -2.80 -17.60
C LEU A 206 12.21 -1.62 -18.47
N TYR A 207 13.46 -1.56 -18.90
CA TYR A 207 13.98 -0.51 -19.77
C TYR A 207 13.20 -0.44 -21.09
N GLY A 208 12.95 -1.59 -21.71
CA GLY A 208 12.22 -1.70 -22.99
C GLY A 208 10.70 -1.55 -22.90
N ALA A 209 10.11 -1.47 -21.70
CA ALA A 209 8.67 -1.35 -21.56
C ALA A 209 8.18 0.07 -21.77
N THR A 210 7.16 0.22 -22.62
CA THR A 210 6.37 1.46 -22.75
C THR A 210 5.54 1.64 -21.48
N SER A 211 5.94 2.56 -20.61
CA SER A 211 5.24 2.90 -19.37
C SER A 211 5.25 4.41 -19.13
N LYS A 212 4.57 4.87 -18.08
CA LYS A 212 4.61 6.29 -17.64
C LYS A 212 6.03 6.72 -17.23
N TYR A 213 6.90 5.77 -16.88
CA TYR A 213 8.21 6.06 -16.31
C TYR A 213 9.25 6.27 -17.40
N SER A 214 9.98 7.39 -17.32
CA SER A 214 11.14 7.65 -18.18
C SER A 214 12.28 6.69 -17.87
N GLU A 215 13.24 6.58 -18.79
CA GLU A 215 14.44 5.78 -18.57
C GLU A 215 15.21 6.23 -17.30
N ASP A 216 15.38 7.54 -17.10
CA ASP A 216 16.00 8.09 -15.90
C ASP A 216 15.27 7.70 -14.61
N GLN A 217 13.94 7.64 -14.63
CA GLN A 217 13.15 7.20 -13.48
C GLN A 217 13.36 5.71 -13.20
N LYS A 218 13.50 4.89 -14.24
CA LYS A 218 13.80 3.45 -14.10
C LYS A 218 15.20 3.22 -13.53
N ILE A 219 16.19 3.99 -13.97
CA ILE A 219 17.56 3.96 -13.41
C ILE A 219 17.51 4.31 -11.92
N LYS A 220 16.95 5.48 -11.57
CA LYS A 220 16.84 5.92 -10.18
C LYS A 220 16.11 4.91 -9.29
N TYR A 221 15.07 4.27 -9.81
CA TYR A 221 14.34 3.22 -9.10
C TYR A 221 15.21 2.00 -8.82
N ARG A 222 15.94 1.50 -9.82
CA ARG A 222 16.85 0.35 -9.64
C ARG A 222 17.97 0.66 -8.67
N ASP A 223 18.60 1.83 -8.80
CA ASP A 223 19.64 2.29 -7.86
C ASP A 223 19.11 2.38 -6.43
N LYS A 224 17.84 2.77 -6.28
CA LYS A 224 17.16 2.79 -5.00
C LYS A 224 16.92 1.36 -4.49
N LEU A 225 16.39 0.46 -5.31
CA LEU A 225 16.20 -0.94 -4.93
C LEU A 225 17.51 -1.62 -4.51
N ILE A 226 18.61 -1.42 -5.25
CA ILE A 226 19.93 -1.95 -4.92
C ILE A 226 20.34 -1.46 -3.53
N ARG A 227 20.28 -0.14 -3.29
CA ARG A 227 20.71 0.46 -2.01
C ARG A 227 19.87 0.01 -0.82
N TYR A 228 18.55 -0.18 -1.01
CA TYR A 228 17.62 -0.47 0.08
C TYR A 228 17.46 -1.96 0.39
N PHE A 229 17.49 -2.81 -0.64
CA PHE A 229 17.20 -4.23 -0.50
C PHE A 229 18.42 -5.13 -0.70
N ASP A 230 19.58 -4.55 -1.05
CA ASP A 230 20.81 -5.28 -1.34
C ASP A 230 20.61 -6.34 -2.44
N ILE A 231 19.80 -5.99 -3.44
CA ILE A 231 19.49 -6.85 -4.58
C ILE A 231 20.27 -6.36 -5.79
N GLU A 232 21.06 -7.23 -6.41
CA GLU A 232 21.66 -6.97 -7.72
C GLU A 232 20.58 -6.81 -8.79
N MET A 233 20.65 -5.70 -9.53
CA MET A 233 19.74 -5.42 -10.65
C MET A 233 20.50 -5.46 -11.97
N PRO A 234 19.97 -6.12 -13.01
CA PRO A 234 20.59 -6.11 -14.33
C PRO A 234 20.69 -4.69 -14.90
N THR A 235 21.81 -4.44 -15.56
CA THR A 235 22.03 -3.27 -16.41
C THR A 235 21.13 -3.33 -17.64
N LYS A 236 21.09 -2.23 -18.40
CA LYS A 236 20.30 -2.17 -19.65
C LYS A 236 20.77 -3.20 -20.69
N LEU A 237 22.09 -3.42 -20.80
CA LEU A 237 22.66 -4.40 -21.72
C LEU A 237 22.32 -5.84 -21.27
N GLU A 238 22.51 -6.15 -20.00
CA GLU A 238 22.17 -7.48 -19.45
C GLU A 238 20.67 -7.78 -19.56
N GLU A 239 19.80 -6.78 -19.42
CA GLU A 239 18.36 -6.95 -19.64
C GLU A 239 18.02 -7.22 -21.11
N GLN A 240 18.75 -6.63 -22.06
CA GLN A 240 18.57 -6.93 -23.48
C GLN A 240 18.99 -8.37 -23.82
N GLU A 241 20.03 -8.87 -23.15
CA GLU A 241 20.49 -10.26 -23.31
C GLU A 241 19.57 -11.27 -22.58
N ASN A 242 19.01 -10.88 -21.43
CA ASN A 242 18.15 -11.75 -20.63
C ASN A 242 17.05 -10.98 -19.87
N GLU A 243 15.97 -10.64 -20.59
CA GLU A 243 14.82 -9.92 -20.01
C GLU A 243 14.15 -10.73 -18.89
N ALA A 244 14.13 -12.07 -18.98
CA ALA A 244 13.51 -12.94 -18.00
C ALA A 244 14.17 -12.82 -16.62
N LEU A 245 15.50 -12.73 -16.57
CA LEU A 245 16.25 -12.50 -15.33
C LEU A 245 15.91 -11.13 -14.72
N ALA A 246 15.81 -10.08 -15.54
CA ALA A 246 15.41 -8.76 -15.08
C ALA A 246 14.00 -8.74 -14.49
N VAL A 247 13.04 -9.39 -15.16
CA VAL A 247 11.66 -9.57 -14.65
C VAL A 247 11.67 -10.31 -13.32
N GLN A 248 12.46 -11.38 -13.17
CA GLN A 248 12.57 -12.15 -11.94
C GLN A 248 13.08 -11.28 -10.78
N LYS A 249 14.21 -10.58 -10.98
CA LYS A 249 14.82 -9.68 -9.96
C LYS A 249 13.87 -8.55 -9.57
N LEU A 250 13.18 -7.94 -10.54
CA LEU A 250 12.19 -6.90 -10.27
C LEU A 250 10.97 -7.43 -9.51
N ASN A 251 10.48 -8.64 -9.81
CA ASN A 251 9.39 -9.26 -9.06
C ASN A 251 9.81 -9.57 -7.61
N GLN A 252 11.05 -10.04 -7.39
CA GLN A 252 11.61 -10.26 -6.06
C GLN A 252 11.68 -8.94 -5.26
N ALA A 253 12.21 -7.88 -5.86
CA ALA A 253 12.27 -6.57 -5.23
C ALA A 253 10.87 -6.01 -4.94
N SER A 254 9.92 -6.22 -5.86
CA SER A 254 8.51 -5.84 -5.68
C SER A 254 7.85 -6.53 -4.48
N TYR A 255 8.26 -7.77 -4.16
CA TYR A 255 7.76 -8.47 -2.96
C TYR A 255 8.25 -7.78 -1.68
N GLN A 256 9.53 -7.42 -1.62
CA GLN A 256 10.09 -6.68 -0.49
C GLN A 256 9.47 -5.29 -0.36
N LEU A 257 9.26 -4.62 -1.48
CA LEU A 257 8.66 -3.30 -1.57
C LEU A 257 7.30 -3.21 -0.88
N LYS A 258 6.43 -4.21 -1.10
CA LYS A 258 5.08 -4.29 -0.51
C LYS A 258 5.09 -4.38 1.01
N ASN A 259 6.17 -4.91 1.60
CA ASN A 259 6.28 -5.05 3.05
C ASN A 259 6.74 -3.76 3.73
N VAL A 260 7.47 -2.92 2.99
CA VAL A 260 8.14 -1.74 3.54
C VAL A 260 7.35 -0.46 3.25
N VAL A 261 6.72 -0.36 2.09
CA VAL A 261 6.02 0.85 1.64
C VAL A 261 4.52 0.71 1.85
N LYS A 262 3.97 1.51 2.78
CA LYS A 262 2.53 1.56 3.09
C LYS A 262 2.03 2.99 3.03
N SER A 263 0.88 3.18 2.39
CA SER A 263 0.13 4.43 2.43
C SER A 263 -1.37 4.13 2.33
N VAL A 264 -2.21 5.09 2.71
CA VAL A 264 -3.68 4.95 2.62
C VAL A 264 -4.11 4.74 1.16
N VAL A 265 -3.46 5.43 0.22
CA VAL A 265 -3.73 5.32 -1.22
C VAL A 265 -3.34 3.94 -1.74
N ILE A 266 -2.15 3.43 -1.37
CA ILE A 266 -1.71 2.07 -1.72
C ILE A 266 -2.70 1.04 -1.17
N ARG A 267 -3.13 1.17 0.08
CA ARG A 267 -4.11 0.27 0.69
C ARG A 267 -5.44 0.29 -0.06
N SER A 268 -5.95 1.48 -0.41
CA SER A 268 -7.20 1.60 -1.19
C SER A 268 -7.08 0.95 -2.57
N ALA A 269 -5.97 1.18 -3.29
CA ALA A 269 -5.71 0.54 -4.57
C ALA A 269 -5.58 -0.99 -4.44
N LEU A 270 -4.94 -1.48 -3.38
CA LEU A 270 -4.82 -2.91 -3.07
C LEU A 270 -6.18 -3.54 -2.77
N ILE A 271 -7.07 -2.83 -2.08
CA ILE A 271 -8.46 -3.28 -1.83
C ILE A 271 -9.21 -3.41 -3.15
N ARG A 272 -9.15 -2.39 -4.01
CA ARG A 272 -9.82 -2.40 -5.32
C ARG A 272 -9.29 -3.52 -6.22
N TYR A 273 -7.98 -3.70 -6.27
CA TYR A 273 -7.35 -4.80 -7.00
C TYR A 273 -7.81 -6.16 -6.46
N GLY A 274 -7.76 -6.34 -5.14
CA GLY A 274 -8.19 -7.57 -4.48
C GLY A 274 -9.67 -7.89 -4.71
N PHE A 275 -10.53 -6.87 -4.66
CA PHE A 275 -11.96 -6.98 -4.96
C PHE A 275 -12.17 -7.54 -6.38
N LEU A 276 -11.60 -6.89 -7.41
CA LEU A 276 -11.79 -7.32 -8.80
C LEU A 276 -11.23 -8.72 -9.06
N ARG A 277 -10.03 -9.02 -8.57
CA ARG A 277 -9.45 -10.36 -8.70
C ARG A 277 -10.34 -11.43 -8.04
N ASN A 278 -10.87 -11.16 -6.85
CA ASN A 278 -11.70 -12.12 -6.12
C ASN A 278 -13.16 -12.15 -6.63
N LEU A 279 -13.58 -11.14 -7.39
CA LEU A 279 -14.88 -11.12 -8.07
C LEU A 279 -14.93 -12.15 -9.20
N ILE A 280 -13.80 -12.55 -9.80
CA ILE A 280 -13.77 -13.57 -10.87
C ILE A 280 -14.41 -14.90 -10.42
N PRO A 281 -13.88 -15.61 -9.40
CA PRO A 281 -14.50 -16.85 -8.95
C PRO A 281 -15.89 -16.61 -8.35
N SER A 282 -16.17 -15.42 -7.81
CA SER A 282 -17.49 -15.07 -7.29
C SER A 282 -18.54 -14.91 -8.39
N ALA A 283 -18.16 -14.37 -9.56
CA ALA A 283 -19.02 -14.27 -10.73
C ALA A 283 -19.32 -15.65 -11.32
N TRP A 284 -18.32 -16.54 -11.38
CA TRP A 284 -18.56 -17.95 -11.73
C TRP A 284 -19.50 -18.65 -10.77
N LEU A 285 -19.33 -18.45 -9.46
CA LEU A 285 -20.24 -18.98 -8.44
C LEU A 285 -21.66 -18.45 -8.65
N ALA A 286 -21.81 -17.14 -8.90
CA ALA A 286 -23.10 -16.54 -9.18
C ALA A 286 -23.79 -17.15 -10.40
N ILE A 287 -23.07 -17.38 -11.51
CA ILE A 287 -23.62 -18.04 -12.70
C ILE A 287 -24.09 -19.44 -12.34
N ILE A 288 -23.25 -20.24 -11.67
CA ILE A 288 -23.57 -21.62 -11.27
C ILE A 288 -24.83 -21.67 -10.39
N LEU A 289 -24.95 -20.75 -9.42
CA LEU A 289 -26.11 -20.67 -8.53
C LEU A 289 -27.36 -20.14 -9.23
N SER A 290 -27.19 -19.33 -10.30
CA SER A 290 -28.32 -18.82 -11.08
C SER A 290 -28.97 -19.91 -11.94
N LEU A 291 -28.22 -20.90 -12.43
CA LEU A 291 -28.75 -21.96 -13.32
C LEU A 291 -29.93 -22.77 -12.71
N PRO A 292 -29.82 -23.39 -11.52
CA PRO A 292 -30.94 -24.12 -10.93
C PRO A 292 -32.09 -23.17 -10.55
N ALA A 293 -31.78 -21.95 -10.11
CA ALA A 293 -32.79 -20.95 -9.77
C ALA A 293 -33.60 -20.47 -10.99
N LEU A 294 -32.94 -20.33 -12.15
CA LEU A 294 -33.60 -20.03 -13.43
C LEU A 294 -34.50 -21.19 -13.88
N ALA A 295 -34.02 -22.43 -13.75
CA ALA A 295 -34.83 -23.62 -14.07
C ALA A 295 -36.08 -23.69 -13.18
N TYR A 296 -35.94 -23.39 -11.88
CA TYR A 296 -37.07 -23.27 -10.96
C TYR A 296 -38.03 -22.16 -11.37
N ALA A 297 -37.53 -20.96 -11.67
CA ALA A 297 -38.35 -19.82 -12.08
C ALA A 297 -39.15 -20.12 -13.36
N TRP A 298 -38.51 -20.80 -14.31
CA TRP A 298 -39.15 -21.27 -15.54
C TRP A 298 -40.23 -22.32 -15.28
N TRP A 299 -39.95 -23.32 -14.45
CA TRP A 299 -40.90 -24.38 -14.08
C TRP A 299 -42.17 -23.83 -13.41
N HIS A 300 -42.01 -22.83 -12.55
CA HIS A 300 -43.13 -22.18 -11.84
C HIS A 300 -43.75 -21.00 -12.60
N ALA A 301 -43.26 -20.69 -13.81
CA ALA A 301 -43.67 -19.52 -14.58
C ALA A 301 -43.57 -18.19 -13.80
N ASP A 302 -42.63 -18.07 -12.85
CA ASP A 302 -42.37 -16.82 -12.13
C ASP A 302 -41.49 -15.91 -12.98
N ILE A 303 -42.15 -15.08 -13.80
CA ILE A 303 -41.52 -14.15 -14.74
C ILE A 303 -40.63 -13.12 -14.02
N LEU A 304 -40.99 -12.71 -12.81
CA LEU A 304 -40.20 -11.73 -12.05
C LEU A 304 -38.88 -12.34 -11.58
N LEU A 305 -38.94 -13.52 -10.97
CA LEU A 305 -37.75 -14.26 -10.55
C LEU A 305 -36.84 -14.57 -11.75
N LEU A 306 -37.43 -15.06 -12.85
CA LEU A 306 -36.72 -15.36 -14.09
C LEU A 306 -36.00 -14.13 -14.64
N SER A 307 -36.66 -12.97 -14.64
CA SER A 307 -36.10 -11.71 -15.14
C SER A 307 -34.92 -11.23 -14.28
N ILE A 308 -35.08 -11.21 -12.96
CA ILE A 308 -34.05 -10.76 -12.03
C ILE A 308 -32.80 -11.65 -12.12
N LEU A 309 -32.99 -12.98 -12.09
CA LEU A 309 -31.88 -13.92 -12.21
C LEU A 309 -31.21 -13.87 -13.58
N SER A 310 -31.98 -13.69 -14.65
CA SER A 310 -31.43 -13.53 -16.01
C SER A 310 -30.53 -12.31 -16.11
N ILE A 311 -30.97 -11.16 -15.58
CA ILE A 311 -30.17 -9.93 -15.54
C ILE A 311 -28.90 -10.14 -14.72
N TYR A 312 -29.02 -10.79 -13.56
CA TYR A 312 -27.86 -11.02 -12.69
C TYR A 312 -26.84 -11.97 -13.33
N ALA A 313 -27.30 -13.09 -13.90
CA ALA A 313 -26.47 -14.05 -14.60
C ALA A 313 -25.79 -13.40 -15.82
N PHE A 314 -26.52 -12.57 -16.57
CA PHE A 314 -25.96 -11.80 -17.68
C PHE A 314 -24.87 -10.83 -17.22
N ALA A 315 -25.10 -10.07 -16.14
CA ALA A 315 -24.09 -9.17 -15.59
C ALA A 315 -22.82 -9.92 -15.12
N ALA A 316 -23.00 -11.06 -14.45
CA ALA A 316 -21.89 -11.92 -14.03
C ALA A 316 -21.13 -12.50 -15.22
N ALA A 317 -21.83 -12.93 -16.28
CA ALA A 317 -21.23 -13.40 -17.52
C ALA A 317 -20.45 -12.30 -18.23
N CYS A 318 -21.00 -11.08 -18.34
CA CYS A 318 -20.27 -9.93 -18.85
C CYS A 318 -18.99 -9.66 -18.07
N TYR A 319 -19.02 -9.73 -16.73
CA TYR A 319 -17.80 -9.60 -15.94
C TYR A 319 -16.78 -10.69 -16.26
N CYS A 320 -17.21 -11.95 -16.37
CA CYS A 320 -16.35 -13.07 -16.77
C CYS A 320 -15.75 -12.92 -18.19
N MET A 321 -16.33 -12.11 -19.07
CA MET A 321 -15.76 -11.81 -20.38
C MET A 321 -14.72 -10.69 -20.34
N PHE A 322 -14.85 -9.70 -19.44
CA PHE A 322 -14.03 -8.49 -19.41
C PHE A 322 -13.16 -8.33 -18.14
N TYR A 323 -12.98 -9.41 -17.36
CA TYR A 323 -12.25 -9.32 -16.09
C TYR A 323 -10.76 -8.99 -16.29
N GLU A 324 -10.13 -9.47 -17.36
CA GLU A 324 -8.68 -9.34 -17.55
C GLU A 324 -8.26 -7.87 -17.59
N ASP A 325 -8.93 -7.07 -18.41
CA ASP A 325 -8.68 -5.63 -18.51
C ASP A 325 -8.94 -4.90 -17.20
N SER A 326 -10.04 -5.25 -16.51
CA SER A 326 -10.40 -4.62 -15.24
C SER A 326 -9.37 -4.91 -14.15
N VAL A 327 -8.94 -6.18 -14.06
CA VAL A 327 -7.93 -6.62 -13.09
C VAL A 327 -6.57 -6.01 -13.43
N ARG A 328 -6.14 -6.02 -14.69
CA ARG A 328 -4.89 -5.37 -15.13
C ARG A 328 -4.89 -3.88 -14.82
N LYS A 329 -5.92 -3.11 -15.22
CA LYS A 329 -5.99 -1.66 -14.92
C LYS A 329 -5.92 -1.38 -13.41
N SER A 330 -6.58 -2.19 -12.59
CA SER A 330 -6.53 -2.03 -11.14
C SER A 330 -5.18 -2.41 -10.52
N SER A 331 -4.53 -3.46 -11.02
CA SER A 331 -3.19 -3.87 -10.55
C SER A 331 -2.13 -2.87 -10.99
N GLU A 332 -2.28 -2.27 -12.17
CA GLU A 332 -1.43 -1.18 -12.66
C GLU A 332 -1.53 0.05 -11.78
N ALA A 333 -2.74 0.47 -11.42
CA ALA A 333 -2.92 1.60 -10.51
C ALA A 333 -2.24 1.32 -9.15
N TYR A 334 -2.43 0.12 -8.60
CA TYR A 334 -1.75 -0.31 -7.38
C TYR A 334 -0.22 -0.30 -7.52
N GLY A 335 0.31 -0.88 -8.61
CA GLY A 335 1.74 -0.91 -8.87
C GLY A 335 2.34 0.48 -9.04
N ARG A 336 1.62 1.39 -9.70
CA ARG A 336 2.03 2.79 -9.84
C ARG A 336 2.13 3.50 -8.50
N TYR A 337 1.10 3.40 -7.65
CA TYR A 337 1.18 4.02 -6.33
C TYR A 337 2.31 3.44 -5.47
N LEU A 338 2.59 2.15 -5.59
CA LEU A 338 3.70 1.53 -4.86
C LEU A 338 5.06 2.04 -5.34
N ILE A 339 5.27 2.14 -6.66
CA ILE A 339 6.50 2.68 -7.26
C ILE A 339 6.64 4.17 -6.94
N ASP A 340 5.60 4.98 -7.18
CA ASP A 340 5.62 6.43 -6.96
C ASP A 340 5.91 6.75 -5.48
N GLU A 341 5.24 6.08 -4.54
CA GLU A 341 5.49 6.24 -3.11
C GLU A 341 6.92 5.82 -2.74
N PHE A 342 7.40 4.70 -3.25
CA PHE A 342 8.78 4.28 -2.99
C PHE A 342 9.80 5.27 -3.56
N MET A 343 9.59 5.74 -4.78
CA MET A 343 10.47 6.69 -5.45
C MET A 343 10.52 8.03 -4.75
N SER A 344 9.43 8.42 -4.13
CA SER A 344 9.39 9.61 -3.30
C SER A 344 10.31 9.46 -2.06
N ARG A 345 10.22 8.36 -1.30
CA ARG A 345 10.86 8.20 0.04
C ARG A 345 12.39 8.17 0.09
#